data_AF-A0A6G9ZZT4-F1
#
_entry.id   AF-A0A6G9ZZT4-F1
#
_cell.length_a   1.000
_cell.length_b   1.000
_cell.length_c   1.000
_cell.angle_alpha   90.00
_cell.angle_beta   90.00
_cell.angle_gamma   90.00
#
_symmetry.space_group_name_H-M   'P 1'
#
loop_
_entity.id
_entity.type
_entity.pdbx_description
1 polymer ?
#
loop_
_entity_poly.entity_id
_entity_poly.type
_entity_poly.pdbx_seq_one_letter_code
_entity_poly.pdbx_strand_id
1 'polypeptide(L)'
;MGSMKINKSESSVSKVQSNEIAPNTLFINIEDDSLKDNPLILVFYQFSIGGIIPLSPLRAKFFLDSGDVIKWFYMTTKEIIYVNKIKVDYKEHRIKFPTNKIIEADFFEGVIFEFEKEKHRDKLISLLESAYYTFEKEHRYLF
;
A
#
# COMPACT_ATOMS: atom_id res chain seq x y z
N MET A 1 23.86 43.36 5.72
CA MET A 1 22.42 42.98 5.62
C MET A 1 22.28 42.19 4.34
N GLY A 2 21.93 40.92 4.27
CA GLY A 2 21.65 39.85 5.22
C GLY A 2 21.34 38.68 4.30
N SER A 3 22.17 37.64 4.32
CA SER A 3 22.15 36.56 3.33
C SER A 3 20.81 35.83 3.33
N MET A 4 20.26 35.69 2.13
CA MET A 4 19.03 34.96 1.84
C MET A 4 19.22 33.50 2.25
N LYS A 5 18.52 33.07 3.32
CA LYS A 5 18.53 31.68 3.76
C LYS A 5 17.82 30.84 2.71
N ILE A 6 18.58 29.98 2.06
CA ILE A 6 18.07 28.85 1.29
C ILE A 6 17.33 27.97 2.31
N ASN A 7 16.00 27.92 2.25
CA ASN A 7 15.23 26.94 2.99
C ASN A 7 15.63 25.57 2.45
N LYS A 8 16.37 24.82 3.28
CA LYS A 8 16.63 23.40 3.10
C LYS A 8 15.30 22.71 2.85
N SER A 9 15.23 21.98 1.74
CA SER A 9 14.21 20.97 1.49
C SER A 9 14.07 20.10 2.73
N GLU A 10 12.92 20.17 3.39
CA GLU A 10 12.49 19.13 4.31
C GLU A 10 12.55 17.82 3.53
N SER A 11 13.53 16.98 3.86
CA SER A 11 13.51 15.59 3.45
C SER A 11 12.25 14.99 4.05
N SER A 12 11.20 14.88 3.25
CA SER A 12 9.93 14.26 3.64
C SER A 12 10.24 12.86 4.15
N VAL A 13 10.21 12.68 5.46
CA VAL A 13 10.28 11.37 6.09
C VAL A 13 9.12 10.55 5.50
N SER A 14 9.41 9.34 5.04
CA SER A 14 8.37 8.44 4.52
C SER A 14 7.30 8.27 5.59
N LYS A 15 6.03 8.53 5.25
CA LYS A 15 4.90 8.31 6.16
C LYS A 15 4.62 6.81 6.36
N VAL A 16 5.12 5.95 5.47
CA VAL A 16 5.06 4.49 5.65
C VAL A 16 6.15 4.09 6.63
N GLN A 17 5.77 3.77 7.85
CA GLN A 17 6.68 3.21 8.86
C GLN A 17 6.68 1.69 8.77
N SER A 18 7.86 1.10 8.98
CA SER A 18 8.00 -0.36 8.99
C SER A 18 8.93 -0.79 10.11
N ASN A 19 8.48 -1.77 10.90
CA ASN A 19 9.20 -2.32 12.04
C ASN A 19 9.20 -3.85 11.96
N GLU A 20 10.36 -4.48 12.05
CA GLU A 20 10.44 -5.93 12.13
C GLU A 20 10.12 -6.39 13.56
N ILE A 21 9.05 -7.17 13.71
CA ILE A 21 8.51 -7.59 15.02
C ILE A 21 8.83 -9.04 15.36
N ALA A 22 9.21 -9.82 14.35
CA ALA A 22 9.72 -11.18 14.45
C ALA A 22 10.51 -11.48 13.16
N PRO A 23 11.36 -12.51 13.13
CA PRO A 23 12.04 -12.90 11.90
C PRO A 23 11.03 -13.05 10.77
N ASN A 24 11.33 -12.46 9.61
CA ASN A 24 10.49 -12.56 8.42
C ASN A 24 9.09 -11.94 8.56
N THR A 25 8.88 -11.08 9.56
CA THR A 25 7.58 -10.47 9.86
C THR A 25 7.73 -8.96 10.09
N LEU A 26 7.04 -8.18 9.26
CA LEU A 26 7.01 -6.73 9.34
C LEU A 26 5.65 -6.25 9.85
N PHE A 27 5.69 -5.37 10.83
CA PHE A 27 4.60 -4.47 11.14
C PHE A 27 4.75 -3.20 10.30
N ILE A 28 3.68 -2.79 9.63
CA ILE A 28 3.66 -1.63 8.75
C ILE A 28 2.48 -0.74 9.11
N ASN A 29 2.73 0.53 9.37
CA ASN A 29 1.70 1.53 9.57
C ASN A 29 2.01 2.77 8.73
N ILE A 30 0.98 3.59 8.49
CA ILE A 30 1.09 4.85 7.78
C ILE A 30 0.81 5.95 8.81
N GLU A 31 1.86 6.70 9.16
CA GLU A 31 1.77 7.84 10.07
C GLU A 31 1.17 9.04 9.35
N ASP A 32 -0.15 9.01 9.21
CA ASP A 32 -0.94 10.10 8.66
C ASP A 32 -2.24 10.27 9.44
N ASP A 33 -2.35 11.37 10.19
CA ASP A 33 -3.50 11.65 11.04
C ASP A 33 -4.83 11.75 10.26
N SER A 34 -4.78 12.04 8.96
CA SER A 34 -5.99 12.11 8.12
C SER A 34 -6.65 10.73 7.90
N LEU A 35 -5.90 9.65 8.14
CA LEU A 35 -6.35 8.27 7.93
C LEU A 35 -7.04 7.66 9.16
N LYS A 36 -7.02 8.33 10.32
CA LYS A 36 -7.56 7.80 11.61
C LYS A 36 -8.97 7.23 11.52
N ASP A 37 -9.83 7.84 10.71
CA ASP A 37 -11.23 7.44 10.56
C ASP A 37 -11.52 6.79 9.19
N ASN A 38 -10.52 6.68 8.32
CA ASN A 38 -10.66 6.30 6.92
C ASN A 38 -9.73 5.14 6.57
N PRO A 39 -10.14 3.88 6.80
CA PRO A 39 -9.32 2.73 6.46
C PRO A 39 -9.07 2.69 4.95
N LEU A 40 -7.82 2.44 4.57
CA LEU A 40 -7.43 2.35 3.17
C LEU A 40 -7.60 0.94 2.63
N ILE A 41 -7.97 0.84 1.36
CA ILE A 41 -7.92 -0.42 0.62
C ILE A 41 -6.63 -0.46 -0.19
N LEU A 42 -5.75 -1.39 0.17
CA LEU A 42 -4.54 -1.71 -0.57
C LEU A 42 -4.80 -2.83 -1.57
N VAL A 43 -4.52 -2.58 -2.84
CA VAL A 43 -4.58 -3.57 -3.90
C VAL A 43 -3.18 -3.93 -4.34
N PHE A 44 -2.78 -5.18 -4.16
CA PHE A 44 -1.64 -5.74 -4.88
C PHE A 44 -2.11 -6.37 -6.18
N TYR A 45 -1.47 -6.02 -7.30
CA TYR A 45 -1.88 -6.50 -8.62
C TYR A 45 -0.70 -6.73 -9.56
N GLN A 46 -0.92 -7.62 -10.52
CA GLN A 46 0.02 -7.95 -11.58
C GLN A 46 -0.78 -8.31 -12.83
N PHE A 47 -0.40 -7.78 -13.99
CA PHE A 47 -0.98 -8.20 -15.25
C PHE A 47 -0.41 -9.56 -15.66
N SER A 48 -1.28 -10.46 -16.13
CA SER A 48 -0.88 -11.80 -16.57
C SER A 48 -1.65 -12.23 -17.82
N ILE A 49 -1.03 -13.09 -18.64
CA ILE A 49 -1.73 -13.82 -19.73
C ILE A 49 -2.29 -15.11 -19.13
N GLY A 50 -3.59 -15.33 -19.34
CA GLY A 50 -4.28 -16.55 -18.94
C GLY A 50 -4.24 -16.83 -17.43
N GLY A 51 -3.99 -15.82 -16.60
CA GLY A 51 -3.87 -15.95 -15.13
C GLY A 51 -2.58 -16.60 -14.64
N ILE A 52 -1.68 -17.01 -15.53
CA ILE A 52 -0.52 -17.87 -15.18
C ILE A 52 0.80 -17.17 -15.50
N ILE A 53 0.90 -16.48 -16.64
CA ILE A 53 2.16 -15.90 -17.10
C ILE A 53 2.20 -14.42 -16.71
N PRO A 54 3.04 -14.00 -15.73
CA PRO A 54 3.14 -12.61 -15.35
C PRO A 54 3.77 -11.78 -16.48
N LEU A 55 3.08 -10.72 -16.91
CA LEU A 55 3.55 -9.77 -17.93
C LEU A 55 4.09 -8.47 -17.33
N SER A 56 3.71 -8.16 -16.10
CA SER A 56 4.17 -6.97 -15.40
C SER A 56 4.89 -7.35 -14.10
N PRO A 57 5.71 -6.47 -13.51
CA PRO A 57 6.05 -6.60 -12.11
C PRO A 57 4.80 -6.49 -11.23
N LEU A 58 4.86 -7.06 -10.03
CA LEU A 58 3.89 -6.81 -8.96
C LEU A 58 3.86 -5.31 -8.64
N ARG A 59 2.65 -4.76 -8.47
CA ARG A 59 2.36 -3.36 -8.15
C ARG A 59 1.42 -3.28 -6.96
N ALA A 60 1.36 -2.09 -6.36
CA ALA A 60 0.49 -1.74 -5.24
C ALA A 60 -0.26 -0.43 -5.54
N LYS A 61 -1.50 -0.31 -5.10
CA LYS A 61 -2.27 0.96 -5.13
C LYS A 61 -3.22 1.05 -3.94
N PHE A 62 -3.30 2.23 -3.33
CA PHE A 62 -4.28 2.54 -2.28
C PHE A 62 -5.53 3.18 -2.86
N PHE A 63 -6.67 2.92 -2.21
CA PHE A 63 -7.99 3.46 -2.51
C PHE A 63 -8.71 3.79 -1.20
N LEU A 64 -9.66 4.73 -1.26
CA LEU A 64 -10.49 5.10 -0.11
C LEU A 64 -11.62 4.09 0.15
N ASP A 65 -12.19 3.52 -0.91
CA ASP A 65 -13.29 2.57 -0.76
C ASP A 65 -13.35 1.53 -1.89
N SER A 66 -14.19 0.52 -1.68
CA SER A 66 -14.31 -0.62 -2.60
C SER A 66 -14.95 -0.26 -3.94
N GLY A 67 -15.78 0.78 -3.98
CA GLY A 67 -16.38 1.29 -5.22
C GLY A 67 -15.31 1.87 -6.16
N ASP A 68 -14.35 2.61 -5.61
CA ASP A 68 -13.21 3.12 -6.38
C ASP A 68 -12.33 2.00 -6.94
N VAL A 69 -12.11 0.93 -6.15
CA VAL A 69 -11.40 -0.26 -6.61
C VAL A 69 -12.10 -0.87 -7.82
N ILE A 70 -13.42 -1.11 -7.72
CA ILE A 70 -14.23 -1.69 -8.81
C ILE A 70 -14.17 -0.81 -10.06
N LYS A 71 -14.33 0.50 -9.90
CA LYS A 71 -14.28 1.46 -11.01
C LYS A 71 -12.92 1.46 -11.70
N TRP A 72 -11.82 1.48 -10.93
CA TRP A 72 -10.46 1.42 -11.46
C TRP A 72 -10.19 0.12 -12.23
N PHE A 73 -10.63 -1.02 -11.70
CA PHE A 73 -10.51 -2.32 -12.39
C PHE A 73 -11.32 -2.35 -13.69
N TYR A 74 -12.57 -1.90 -13.66
CA TYR A 74 -13.43 -1.86 -14.84
C TYR A 74 -12.83 -1.00 -15.96
N MET A 75 -12.32 0.19 -15.61
CA MET A 75 -11.65 1.08 -16.57
C MET A 75 -10.36 0.47 -17.13
N THR A 76 -9.63 -0.29 -16.32
CA THR A 76 -8.31 -0.85 -16.69
C THR A 76 -8.41 -2.15 -17.47
N THR A 77 -9.37 -3.01 -17.14
CA THR A 77 -9.45 -4.39 -17.67
C THR A 77 -10.66 -4.64 -18.56
N LYS A 78 -11.72 -3.81 -18.50
CA LYS A 78 -13.02 -4.05 -19.14
C LYS A 78 -13.68 -5.39 -18.79
N GLU A 79 -13.20 -6.07 -17.75
CA GLU A 79 -13.73 -7.34 -17.24
C GLU A 79 -14.27 -7.13 -15.81
N ILE A 80 -15.34 -7.86 -15.44
CA ILE A 80 -15.92 -7.84 -14.09
C ILE A 80 -15.29 -9.00 -13.31
N ILE A 81 -14.48 -8.67 -12.31
CA ILE A 81 -13.78 -9.65 -11.47
C ILE A 81 -14.33 -9.62 -10.05
N TYR A 82 -14.52 -10.79 -9.44
CA TYR A 82 -14.90 -10.94 -8.02
C TYR A 82 -13.73 -10.56 -7.12
N VAL A 83 -13.91 -9.49 -6.35
CA VAL A 83 -12.93 -8.97 -5.39
C VAL A 83 -13.01 -9.76 -4.09
N ASN A 84 -12.02 -10.62 -3.83
CA ASN A 84 -11.91 -11.32 -2.55
C ASN A 84 -11.38 -10.33 -1.49
N LYS A 85 -12.30 -9.66 -0.79
CA LYS A 85 -12.04 -8.71 0.29
C LYS A 85 -11.71 -9.47 1.56
N ILE A 86 -10.47 -9.38 2.02
CA ILE A 86 -10.11 -9.80 3.37
C ILE A 86 -10.16 -8.54 4.24
N LYS A 87 -11.13 -8.48 5.16
CA LYS A 87 -11.11 -7.52 6.25
C LYS A 87 -10.07 -8.01 7.25
N VAL A 88 -8.92 -7.35 7.32
CA VAL A 88 -7.81 -7.81 8.16
C VAL A 88 -8.04 -7.35 9.59
N ASP A 89 -8.17 -8.30 10.52
CA ASP A 89 -7.94 -8.04 11.94
C ASP A 89 -6.43 -8.06 12.19
N TYR A 90 -5.83 -6.90 12.44
CA TYR A 90 -4.37 -6.77 12.55
C TYR A 90 -3.76 -7.53 13.73
N LYS A 91 -4.55 -7.93 14.74
CA LYS A 91 -4.07 -8.75 15.87
C LYS A 91 -4.02 -10.24 15.53
N GLU A 92 -4.83 -10.68 14.57
CA GLU A 92 -5.03 -12.12 14.28
C GLU A 92 -4.59 -12.53 12.87
N HIS A 93 -4.47 -11.59 11.92
CA HIS A 93 -4.25 -11.90 10.51
C HIS A 93 -2.93 -11.34 9.97
N ARG A 94 -2.03 -12.28 9.65
CA ARG A 94 -0.76 -11.99 8.98
C ARG A 94 -0.89 -12.16 7.47
N ILE A 95 -0.43 -11.18 6.72
CA ILE A 95 -0.53 -11.17 5.26
C ILE A 95 0.76 -11.70 4.65
N LYS A 96 0.71 -12.86 3.99
CA LYS A 96 1.85 -13.39 3.27
C LYS A 96 2.16 -12.56 2.02
N PHE A 97 3.43 -12.19 1.84
CA PHE A 97 3.94 -11.44 0.70
C PHE A 97 5.04 -12.25 -0.04
N PRO A 98 5.06 -12.25 -1.39
CA PRO A 98 4.18 -11.53 -2.33
C PRO A 98 2.75 -12.07 -2.39
N THR A 99 1.81 -11.20 -2.73
CA THR A 99 0.38 -11.53 -2.88
C THR A 99 -0.23 -10.72 -4.01
N ASN A 100 -1.31 -11.23 -4.63
CA ASN A 100 -2.12 -10.54 -5.64
C ASN A 100 -3.55 -10.26 -5.10
N LYS A 101 -3.68 -10.14 -3.77
CA LYS A 101 -4.97 -9.95 -3.09
C LYS A 101 -5.28 -8.48 -2.91
N ILE A 102 -6.58 -8.21 -2.75
CA ILE A 102 -7.11 -6.93 -2.28
C ILE A 102 -7.21 -7.01 -0.76
N ILE A 103 -6.60 -6.05 -0.09
CA ILE A 103 -6.44 -5.99 1.36
C ILE A 103 -7.16 -4.73 1.80
N GLU A 104 -8.22 -4.88 2.58
CA GLU A 104 -8.85 -3.76 3.26
C GLU A 104 -8.44 -3.80 4.72
N ALA A 105 -7.70 -2.77 5.14
CA ALA A 105 -7.10 -2.73 6.46
C ALA A 105 -6.97 -1.28 6.94
N ASP A 106 -6.93 -1.12 8.26
CA ASP A 106 -6.59 0.15 8.88
C ASP A 106 -5.06 0.28 8.92
N PHE A 107 -4.50 1.04 7.98
CA PHE A 107 -3.06 1.27 7.92
C PHE A 107 -2.59 2.31 8.96
N PHE A 108 -3.49 3.08 9.57
CA PHE A 108 -3.12 3.98 10.66
C PHE A 108 -2.76 3.17 11.92
N GLU A 109 -3.61 2.21 12.28
CA GLU A 109 -3.37 1.26 13.39
C GLU A 109 -2.32 0.18 13.04
N GLY A 110 -2.12 -0.07 11.75
CA GLY A 110 -1.04 -0.89 11.22
C GLY A 110 -1.44 -2.32 10.81
N VAL A 111 -0.59 -2.92 9.99
CA VAL A 111 -0.82 -4.19 9.28
C VAL A 111 0.43 -5.06 9.37
N ILE A 112 0.23 -6.36 9.62
CA ILE A 112 1.33 -7.32 9.70
C ILE A 112 1.48 -8.09 8.39
N PHE A 113 2.70 -8.08 7.85
CA PHE A 113 3.11 -8.86 6.68
C PHE A 113 4.16 -9.90 7.05
N GLU A 114 4.06 -11.08 6.45
CA GLU A 114 5.08 -12.13 6.50
C GLU A 114 5.73 -12.29 5.12
N PHE A 115 7.04 -12.53 5.08
CA PHE A 115 7.78 -12.71 3.85
C PHE A 115 8.86 -13.78 4.00
N GLU A 116 9.09 -14.60 2.98
CA GLU A 116 10.07 -15.69 3.08
C GLU A 116 11.52 -15.28 2.85
N LYS A 117 11.75 -14.11 2.24
CA LYS A 117 13.07 -13.67 1.75
C LYS A 117 13.25 -12.18 1.99
N GLU A 118 14.43 -11.74 2.39
CA GLU A 118 14.73 -10.31 2.62
C GLU A 118 14.44 -9.44 1.40
N LYS A 119 14.74 -9.94 0.19
CA LYS A 119 14.39 -9.23 -1.06
C LYS A 119 12.89 -8.96 -1.21
N HIS A 120 12.03 -9.77 -0.58
CA HIS A 120 10.59 -9.55 -0.57
C HIS A 120 10.21 -8.48 0.45
N ARG A 121 10.90 -8.39 1.59
CA ARG A 121 10.75 -7.28 2.55
C ARG A 121 11.03 -5.94 1.89
N ASP A 122 12.19 -5.79 1.25
CA ASP A 122 12.56 -4.50 0.65
C ASP A 122 11.61 -4.11 -0.48
N LYS A 123 11.17 -5.10 -1.26
CA LYS A 123 10.16 -4.91 -2.31
C LYS A 123 8.79 -4.51 -1.75
N LEU A 124 8.37 -5.10 -0.64
CA LEU A 124 7.12 -4.74 0.03
C LEU A 124 7.15 -3.27 0.46
N ILE A 125 8.19 -2.87 1.20
CA ILE A 125 8.35 -1.49 1.66
C ILE A 125 8.33 -0.52 0.48
N SER A 126 9.16 -0.76 -0.54
CA SER A 126 9.24 0.10 -1.73
C SER A 126 7.91 0.22 -2.48
N LEU A 127 7.14 -0.88 -2.57
CA LEU A 127 5.82 -0.85 -3.20
C LEU A 127 4.82 0.00 -2.40
N LEU A 128 4.83 -0.11 -1.07
CA LEU A 128 3.92 0.64 -0.21
C LEU A 128 4.26 2.13 -0.20
N GLU A 129 5.54 2.49 -0.11
CA GLU A 129 5.98 3.88 -0.17
C GLU A 129 5.57 4.53 -1.51
N SER A 130 5.85 3.86 -2.62
CA SER A 130 5.48 4.35 -3.95
C SER A 130 3.97 4.46 -4.14
N ALA A 131 3.21 3.48 -3.62
CA ALA A 131 1.76 3.48 -3.71
C ALA A 131 1.16 4.61 -2.87
N TYR A 132 1.65 4.82 -1.66
CA TYR A 132 1.17 5.87 -0.77
C TYR A 132 1.49 7.26 -1.30
N TYR A 133 2.72 7.48 -1.77
CA TYR A 133 3.10 8.75 -2.41
C TYR A 133 2.20 9.09 -3.61
N THR A 134 1.83 8.08 -4.41
CA THR A 134 0.90 8.28 -5.53
C THR A 134 -0.50 8.62 -5.03
N PHE A 135 -0.97 7.92 -3.99
CA PHE A 135 -2.26 8.15 -3.37
C PHE A 135 -2.38 9.58 -2.81
N GLU A 136 -1.39 10.04 -2.04
CA GLU A 136 -1.34 11.41 -1.51
C GLU A 136 -1.40 12.45 -2.64
N LYS A 137 -0.67 12.21 -3.72
CA LYS A 137 -0.67 13.11 -4.89
C LYS A 137 -2.04 13.17 -5.57
N GLU A 138 -2.74 12.04 -5.69
CA GLU A 138 -4.09 11.95 -6.26
C GLU A 138 -5.15 12.58 -5.33
N HIS A 139 -4.91 12.56 -4.01
CA HIS A 139 -5.86 12.98 -2.99
C HIS A 139 -5.40 14.21 -2.19
N ARG A 140 -4.60 15.10 -2.80
CA ARG A 140 -4.08 16.33 -2.14
C ARG A 140 -5.14 17.22 -1.48
N TYR A 141 -6.42 17.07 -1.79
CA TYR A 141 -7.49 17.81 -1.11
C TYR A 141 -7.82 17.26 0.28
N LEU A 142 -7.34 16.06 0.61
CA LEU A 142 -7.44 15.43 1.92
C LEU A 142 -6.23 15.73 2.81
N PHE A 143 -5.16 16.37 2.28
CA PHE A 143 -3.87 16.58 2.93
C PHE A 143 -3.39 18.03 2.87
#